data_AF-A0A2T1E3F3-F1
#
_entry.id   AF-A0A2T1E3F3-F1
#
_cell.length_a   1.000
_cell.length_b   1.000
_cell.length_c   1.000
_cell.angle_alpha   90.00
_cell.angle_beta   90.00
_cell.angle_gamma   90.00
#
_symmetry.space_group_name_H-M   'P 1'
#
loop_
_entity.id
_entity.type
_entity.pdbx_description
1 polymer ?
#
loop_
_entity_poly.entity_id
_entity_poly.type
_entity_poly.pdbx_seq_one_letter_code
_entity_poly.pdbx_strand_id
1 'polypeptide(L)' 'MDNLPVHYAETVRTLIKSVGTNVKFLPTYSPDLSPIELCWSKLKEILRSAIAQTSDALDQAITRAVNAITD' A
#
# COMPACT_ATOMS: atom_id res chain seq x y z
N MET A 1 -3.38 -8.24 -4.70
CA MET A 1 -2.24 -8.56 -3.82
C MET A 1 -1.07 -8.98 -4.68
N ASP A 2 0.14 -8.53 -4.36
CA ASP A 2 1.34 -9.02 -5.05
C ASP A 2 1.65 -10.47 -4.66
N ASN A 3 2.72 -11.02 -5.21
CA ASN A 3 3.11 -12.42 -5.04
C ASN A 3 4.20 -12.65 -3.97
N LEU A 4 4.38 -11.74 -3.01
CA LEU A 4 5.30 -11.97 -1.89
C LEU A 4 4.92 -13.28 -1.17
N PRO A 5 5.84 -14.21 -0.86
CA PRO A 5 5.48 -15.53 -0.32
C PRO A 5 4.60 -15.50 0.94
N VAL A 6 4.77 -14.49 1.80
CA VAL A 6 3.94 -14.29 3.00
C VAL A 6 2.45 -14.12 2.69
N HIS A 7 2.11 -13.59 1.49
CA HIS A 7 0.74 -13.41 1.02
C HIS A 7 0.02 -14.73 0.68
N TYR A 8 0.77 -15.84 0.58
CA TYR A 8 0.21 -17.16 0.33
C TYR A 8 -0.06 -17.96 1.60
N ALA A 9 0.30 -17.46 2.78
CA ALA A 9 0.10 -18.16 4.04
C ALA A 9 -1.37 -18.57 4.23
N GLU A 10 -1.60 -19.82 4.61
CA GLU A 10 -2.96 -20.37 4.73
C GLU A 10 -3.79 -19.62 5.77
N THR A 11 -3.15 -19.19 6.87
CA THR A 11 -3.78 -18.36 7.91
C THR A 11 -4.33 -17.05 7.31
N VAL A 12 -3.57 -16.40 6.42
CA VAL A 12 -4.00 -15.15 5.76
C VAL A 12 -5.22 -15.41 4.87
N ARG A 13 -5.18 -16.49 4.07
CA ARG A 13 -6.31 -16.87 3.20
C ARG A 13 -7.57 -17.20 3.99
N THR A 14 -7.43 -17.90 5.11
CA THR A 14 -8.55 -18.27 5.99
C THR A 14 -9.17 -17.03 6.63
N LEU A 15 -8.37 -16.10 7.14
CA LEU A 15 -8.84 -14.84 7.74
C LEU A 15 -9.54 -13.93 6.73
N ILE A 16 -9.07 -13.88 5.49
CA ILE A 16 -9.72 -13.06 4.44
C ILE A 16 -11.06 -13.68 4.02
N LYS A 17 -11.14 -15.01 3.95
CA LYS A 17 -12.39 -15.72 3.65
C LYS A 17 -13.42 -15.62 4.79
N SER A 18 -12.98 -15.59 6.05
CA SER A 18 -13.91 -15.50 7.18
C SER A 18 -14.70 -14.19 7.21
N VAL A 19 -14.20 -13.13 6.57
CA VAL A 19 -14.92 -11.86 6.37
C VAL A 19 -15.71 -11.81 5.05
N GLY A 20 -15.86 -12.94 4.36
CA GLY A 20 -16.67 -13.05 3.13
C GLY A 20 -15.98 -12.55 1.86
N THR A 21 -14.64 -12.40 1.86
CA THR A 21 -13.88 -11.87 0.72
C THR A 21 -12.87 -12.88 0.18
N ASN A 22 -12.36 -12.64 -1.03
CA ASN A 22 -11.34 -13.48 -1.66
C ASN A 22 -10.16 -12.63 -2.11
N VAL A 23 -8.96 -13.24 -2.09
CA VAL A 23 -7.74 -12.58 -2.57
C VAL A 23 -7.64 -12.72 -4.09
N LYS A 24 -7.47 -11.59 -4.78
CA LYS A 24 -7.03 -11.54 -6.18
C LYS A 24 -5.53 -11.26 -6.23
N PHE A 25 -4.76 -12.23 -6.73
CA PHE A 25 -3.33 -12.08 -6.96
C PHE A 25 -3.07 -11.43 -8.32
N LEU A 26 -2.07 -10.58 -8.39
CA LEU A 26 -1.58 -10.01 -9.65
C LEU A 26 -0.70 -11.04 -10.38
N PRO A 27 -0.62 -11.01 -11.72
CA PRO A 27 0.41 -11.77 -12.43
C PRO A 27 1.81 -11.36 -11.96
N THR A 28 2.77 -12.30 -12.06
CA THR A 28 4.14 -12.06 -11.63
C THR A 28 4.78 -10.92 -12.41
N TYR A 29 5.46 -10.01 -11.70
CA TYR A 29 6.10 -8.83 -12.28
C TYR A 29 5.15 -7.89 -13.04
N SER A 30 3.88 -7.80 -12.62
CA SER A 30 2.90 -6.86 -13.19
C SER A 30 2.51 -5.74 -12.22
N PRO A 31 3.45 -4.86 -11.82
CA PRO A 31 3.15 -3.73 -10.96
C PRO A 31 2.20 -2.72 -11.64
N ASP A 32 2.25 -2.61 -12.96
CA ASP A 32 1.37 -1.79 -13.79
C ASP A 32 -0.12 -2.13 -13.64
N LEU A 33 -0.43 -3.37 -13.28
CA LEU A 33 -1.81 -3.82 -13.00
C LEU A 33 -2.28 -3.52 -11.57
N SER A 34 -1.42 -2.93 -10.74
CA SER A 34 -1.74 -2.56 -9.37
C SER A 34 -2.33 -1.14 -9.32
N PRO A 35 -3.58 -0.97 -8.87
CA PRO A 35 -4.24 0.35 -8.88
C PRO A 35 -3.60 1.36 -7.92
N ILE A 36 -2.75 0.91 -6.99
CA ILE A 36 -2.13 1.76 -5.97
C ILE A 36 -0.83 2.42 -6.44
N GLU A 37 -0.29 2.10 -7.62
CA GLU A 37 1.01 2.64 -8.06
C GLU A 37 1.01 4.17 -8.20
N LEU A 38 -0.06 4.74 -8.78
CA LEU A 38 -0.19 6.19 -8.90
C LEU A 38 -0.34 6.88 -7.53
N CYS A 39 -1.07 6.23 -6.61
CA CYS A 39 -1.18 6.68 -5.22
C CYS A 39 0.20 6.74 -4.56
N TRP A 40 1.01 5.69 -4.70
CA TRP A 40 2.37 5.68 -4.17
C TRP A 40 3.28 6.74 -4.77
N SER A 41 3.14 7.05 -6.05
CA SER A 41 3.91 8.13 -6.70
C SER A 41 3.65 9.48 -6.00
N LYS A 42 2.37 9.84 -5.84
CA LYS A 42 1.95 11.09 -5.20
C LYS A 42 2.33 11.15 -3.72
N LEU A 43 2.15 10.05 -2.99
CA LEU A 43 2.53 9.95 -1.58
C LEU A 43 4.05 10.20 -1.40
N LYS A 44 4.89 9.53 -2.22
CA LYS A 44 6.35 9.70 -2.17
C LYS A 44 6.80 11.12 -2.52
N GLU A 45 6.13 11.78 -3.46
CA GLU A 45 6.43 13.18 -3.80
C GLU A 45 6.29 14.09 -2.57
N ILE A 46 5.16 14.00 -1.87
CA ILE A 46 4.89 14.78 -0.66
C ILE A 46 5.91 14.45 0.44
N LEU A 47 6.16 13.17 0.71
CA LEU A 47 7.12 12.76 1.74
C LEU A 47 8.54 13.24 1.45
N ARG A 48 9.00 13.18 0.19
CA ARG A 48 10.32 13.67 -0.21
C ARG A 48 10.45 15.18 0.00
N SER A 49 9.38 15.94 -0.25
CA SER A 49 9.34 17.39 -0.01
C SER A 49 9.35 17.78 1.48
N ALA A 50 8.86 16.89 2.35
CA ALA A 50 8.77 17.16 3.78
C ALA A 50 10.13 17.09 4.51
N ILE A 51 11.09 16.33 3.97
CA ILE A 51 12.47 16.19 4.50
C ILE A 51 12.46 15.90 6.02
N ALA A 52 11.51 15.06 6.47
CA ALA A 52 11.35 14.73 7.88
C ALA A 52 12.60 14.01 8.43
N GLN A 53 13.09 14.48 9.58
CA GLN A 53 14.28 13.93 10.26
C GLN A 53 13.94 13.23 11.60
N THR A 54 12.66 13.20 11.97
CA THR A 54 12.15 12.54 13.18
C THR A 54 10.94 11.68 12.85
N SER A 55 10.66 10.68 13.69
CA SER A 55 9.48 9.82 13.52
C SER A 55 8.20 10.65 13.55
N ASP A 56 8.05 11.55 14.52
CA ASP A 56 6.85 12.39 14.66
C ASP A 56 6.63 13.28 13.42
N ALA A 57 7.71 13.85 12.86
CA ALA A 57 7.62 14.65 11.64
C ALA A 57 7.25 13.78 10.42
N LEU A 58 7.76 12.55 10.36
CA LEU A 58 7.41 11.59 9.32
C LEU A 58 5.94 11.16 9.41
N ASP A 59 5.44 10.88 10.61
CA ASP A 59 4.03 10.50 10.83
C ASP A 59 3.07 11.62 10.43
N GLN A 60 3.41 12.87 10.75
CA GLN A 60 2.66 14.04 10.29
C GLN A 60 2.69 14.18 8.77
N ALA A 61 3.86 13.96 8.15
CA ALA A 61 4.01 14.01 6.70
C ALA A 61 3.22 12.89 6.00
N ILE A 62 3.20 11.66 6.56
CA ILE A 62 2.39 10.53 6.06
C ILE A 62 0.92 10.87 6.14
N THR A 63 0.45 11.37 7.29
CA THR A 63 -0.95 11.78 7.48
C THR A 63 -1.37 12.81 6.44
N ARG A 64 -0.55 13.85 6.22
CA ARG A 64 -0.78 14.85 5.18
C ARG A 64 -0.80 14.23 3.78
N ALA A 65 0.14 13.34 3.48
CA ALA A 65 0.26 12.74 2.16
C ALA A 65 -0.93 11.84 1.82
N VAL A 66 -1.41 11.05 2.77
CA VAL A 66 -2.62 10.21 2.62
C VAL A 66 -3.86 11.08 2.40
N ASN A 67 -4.04 12.14 3.18
CA ASN A 67 -5.18 13.06 3.05
C ASN A 67 -5.17 13.87 1.73
N ALA A 68 -4.05 13.89 1.00
CA ALA A 68 -3.95 14.54 -0.30
C ALA A 68 -4.34 13.63 -1.48
N ILE A 69 -4.58 12.33 -1.24
CA ILE A 69 -5.08 11.40 -2.26
C ILE A 69 -6.59 11.60 -2.40
N THR A 70 -7.06 11.81 -3.63
CA THR A 70 -8.46 12.02 -3.98
C THR A 70 -8.87 11.05 -5.08
N ASP A 71 -10.16 10.74 -5.15
CA ASP A 71 -10.76 9.92 -6.22
C ASP A 71 -10.78 10.65 -7.58
#